data_AF-A0A352I4K8-F1
#
_entry.id   AF-A0A352I4K8-F1
#
_cell.length_a   1.000
_cell.length_b   1.000
_cell.length_c   1.000
_cell.angle_alpha   90.00
_cell.angle_beta   90.00
_cell.angle_gamma   90.00
#
_symmetry.space_group_name_H-M   'P 1'
#
loop_
_entity.id
_entity.type
_entity.pdbx_description
1 polymer ?
#
loop_
_entity_poly.entity_id
_entity_poly.type
_entity_poly.pdbx_seq_one_letter_code
_entity_poly.pdbx_strand_id
1 'polypeptide(L)' 'MKKTEKILDCLCVICTIVFFLAVALMVFAQVLAIITLNGPLSVALSDAISEPASIVSAVATVIAIVLSYMRGQMKSTSA' A
#
# COMPACT_ATOMS: atom_id res chain seq x y z
N MET A 1 6.30 6.44 25.28
CA MET A 1 6.23 5.13 24.59
C MET A 1 4.87 4.83 23.95
N LYS A 2 3.71 5.23 24.49
CA LYS A 2 2.38 4.96 23.85
C LYS A 2 1.99 5.83 22.64
N LYS A 3 2.58 7.02 22.47
CA LYS A 3 2.20 7.95 21.40
C LYS A 3 2.86 7.59 20.06
N THR A 4 4.10 7.14 20.06
CA THR A 4 4.87 6.82 18.86
C THR A 4 4.30 5.59 18.13
N GLU A 5 3.97 4.52 18.85
CA GLU A 5 3.26 3.36 18.28
C GLU A 5 1.91 3.77 17.67
N LYS A 6 1.14 4.62 18.36
CA LYS A 6 -0.19 5.02 17.91
C LYS A 6 -0.14 5.90 16.64
N ILE A 7 0.88 6.75 16.54
CA ILE A 7 1.13 7.58 15.34
C ILE A 7 1.60 6.69 14.19
N LEU A 8 2.48 5.73 14.45
CA LEU A 8 3.03 4.86 13.42
C LEU A 8 1.96 3.86 12.89
N ASP A 9 1.09 3.35 13.77
CA ASP A 9 -0.07 2.54 13.39
C ASP A 9 -1.05 3.34 12.51
N CYS A 10 -1.38 4.57 12.93
CA CYS A 10 -2.20 5.48 12.14
C CYS A 10 -1.57 5.76 10.75
N LEU A 11 -0.26 5.97 10.69
CA LEU A 11 0.47 6.18 9.43
C LEU A 11 0.41 4.94 8.52
N CYS A 12 0.52 3.73 9.09
CA CYS A 12 0.42 2.46 8.36
C CYS A 12 -0.99 2.24 7.79
N VAL A 13 -2.03 2.57 8.58
CA VAL A 13 -3.43 2.51 8.12
C VAL A 13 -3.67 3.50 6.99
N ILE A 14 -3.20 4.76 7.13
CA ILE A 14 -3.33 5.77 6.09
C ILE A 14 -2.61 5.33 4.80
N CYS A 15 -1.38 4.81 4.89
CA CYS A 15 -0.66 4.27 3.73
C CYS A 15 -1.43 3.13 3.07
N THR A 16 -2.04 2.23 3.85
CA THR A 16 -2.84 1.12 3.33
C THR A 16 -4.08 1.61 2.59
N ILE A 17 -4.77 2.61 3.13
CA ILE A 17 -5.95 3.23 2.49
C ILE A 17 -5.54 3.90 1.17
N VAL A 18 -4.46 4.67 1.16
CA VAL A 18 -3.94 5.34 -0.04
C VAL A 18 -3.53 4.32 -1.10
N PHE A 19 -2.88 3.23 -0.70
CA PHE A 19 -2.51 2.12 -1.59
C PHE A 19 -3.75 1.49 -2.23
N PHE A 20 -4.78 1.17 -1.44
CA PHE A 20 -6.03 0.62 -1.96
C PHE A 20 -6.74 1.58 -2.92
N LEU A 21 -6.76 2.88 -2.62
CA LEU A 21 -7.31 3.92 -3.50
C LEU A 21 -6.56 4.00 -4.83
N ALA A 22 -5.23 3.96 -4.80
CA ALA A 22 -4.40 3.97 -6.00
C ALA A 22 -4.65 2.73 -6.88
N VAL A 23 -4.75 1.54 -6.27
CA VAL A 23 -5.08 0.30 -6.98
C VAL A 23 -6.49 0.35 -7.57
N ALA A 24 -7.48 0.88 -6.84
CA ALA A 24 -8.84 1.03 -7.34
C ALA A 24 -8.92 1.97 -8.57
N LEU A 25 -8.21 3.10 -8.54
CA LEU A 25 -8.09 4.01 -9.69
C LEU A 25 -7.43 3.33 -10.89
N MET A 26 -6.41 2.50 -10.66
CA MET A 26 -5.78 1.71 -11.73
C MET A 26 -6.76 0.77 -12.42
N VAL A 27 -7.52 -0.01 -11.64
CA VAL A 27 -8.49 -0.95 -12.20
C VAL A 27 -9.53 -0.18 -13.00
N PHE A 28 -10.00 0.96 -12.50
CA PHE A 28 -10.95 1.79 -13.21
C PHE A 28 -10.38 2.33 -14.53
N ALA A 29 -9.14 2.79 -14.53
CA ALA A 29 -8.49 3.31 -15.73
C ALA A 29 -8.14 2.21 -16.74
N GLN A 30 -7.82 0.99 -16.29
CA GLN A 30 -7.68 -0.18 -17.15
C GLN A 30 -9.02 -0.56 -17.81
N VAL A 31 -10.13 -0.52 -17.06
CA VAL A 31 -11.48 -0.74 -17.62
C VAL A 31 -11.79 0.30 -18.69
N LEU A 32 -11.48 1.59 -18.46
CA LEU A 32 -11.65 2.64 -19.47
C LEU A 32 -10.75 2.43 -20.70
N ALA A 33 -9.52 1.99 -20.51
CA ALA A 33 -8.60 1.70 -21.61
C ALA A 33 -9.10 0.52 -22.48
N ILE A 34 -9.73 -0.49 -21.86
CA ILE A 34 -10.38 -1.60 -22.59
C ILE A 34 -11.60 -1.11 -23.36
N ILE A 35 -12.48 -0.31 -22.74
CA ILE A 35 -13.69 0.22 -23.40
C ILE A 35 -13.32 1.11 -24.59
N THR A 36 -12.26 1.91 -24.46
CA THR A 36 -11.79 2.81 -25.52
C THR A 36 -10.88 2.13 -26.56
N LEU A 37 -10.63 0.83 -26.43
CA LEU A 37 -9.71 0.05 -27.27
C LEU A 37 -8.30 0.67 -27.40
N ASN A 38 -7.90 1.45 -26.41
CA ASN A 38 -6.66 2.22 -26.44
C ASN A 38 -5.54 1.46 -25.71
N GLY A 39 -5.05 0.41 -26.38
CA GLY A 39 -3.95 -0.43 -25.90
C GLY A 39 -2.69 0.36 -25.47
N PRO A 40 -2.23 1.38 -26.23
CA PRO A 40 -1.09 2.21 -25.84
C PRO A 40 -1.30 2.97 -24.54
N LEU A 41 -2.52 3.47 -24.30
CA LEU A 41 -2.87 4.18 -23.07
C LEU A 41 -2.88 3.22 -21.87
N SER A 42 -3.35 1.99 -22.04
CA SER A 42 -3.31 0.95 -20.99
C SER A 42 -1.86 0.62 -20.55
N VAL A 43 -0.94 0.53 -21.50
CA VAL A 43 0.48 0.25 -21.23
C VAL A 43 1.15 1.44 -20.54
N ALA A 44 0.97 2.66 -21.06
CA ALA A 44 1.56 3.87 -20.48
C ALA A 44 1.08 4.13 -19.05
N LEU A 45 -0.21 3.86 -18.77
CA LEU A 45 -0.77 4.01 -17.43
C LEU A 45 -0.28 2.92 -16.47
N SER A 46 -0.05 1.71 -16.99
CA SER A 46 0.52 0.62 -16.21
C SER A 46 1.97 0.90 -15.83
N ASP A 47 2.77 1.42 -16.76
CA ASP A 47 4.18 1.74 -16.54
C ASP A 47 4.36 2.90 -15.55
N ALA A 48 3.54 3.95 -15.69
CA ALA A 48 3.60 5.15 -14.83
C ALA A 48 3.25 4.88 -13.36
N ILE A 49 2.49 3.82 -13.07
CA ILE A 49 2.04 3.51 -11.70
C ILE A 49 2.72 2.27 -11.13
N SER A 50 3.18 1.32 -11.95
CA SER A 50 3.89 0.12 -11.48
C SER A 50 5.09 0.47 -10.59
N GLU A 51 5.89 1.45 -11.01
CA GLU A 51 7.08 1.91 -10.28
C GLU A 51 6.74 2.53 -8.90
N PRO A 52 5.88 3.55 -8.79
CA PRO A 52 5.52 4.13 -7.49
C PRO A 52 4.71 3.16 -6.61
N ALA A 53 3.87 2.29 -7.19
CA ALA A 53 3.11 1.31 -6.41
C ALA A 53 4.01 0.26 -5.75
N SER A 54 5.03 -0.23 -6.47
CA SER A 54 6.01 -1.19 -5.94
C SER A 54 6.81 -0.59 -4.78
N ILE A 55 7.28 0.65 -4.92
CA ILE A 55 8.04 1.35 -3.88
C ILE A 55 7.17 1.59 -2.63
N VAL A 56 5.93 2.07 -2.81
CA VAL A 56 5.02 2.32 -1.69
C VAL A 56 4.68 1.02 -0.95
N SER A 57 4.46 -0.08 -1.68
CA SER A 57 4.22 -1.41 -1.08
C SER A 57 5.42 -1.90 -0.26
N ALA A 58 6.64 -1.77 -0.79
CA ALA A 58 7.86 -2.15 -0.08
C ALA A 58 8.06 -1.32 1.19
N VAL A 59 7.87 -0.01 1.13
CA VAL A 59 8.01 0.90 2.28
C VAL A 59 6.94 0.61 3.34
N ALA A 60 5.69 0.41 2.93
CA ALA A 60 4.60 0.02 3.84
C ALA A 60 4.90 -1.29 4.57
N THR A 61 5.47 -2.28 3.85
CA THR A 61 5.86 -3.57 4.42
C THR A 61 6.96 -3.43 5.47
N VAL A 62 8.00 -2.63 5.19
CA VAL A 62 9.08 -2.37 6.16
C VAL A 62 8.53 -1.66 7.42
N ILE A 63 7.65 -0.67 7.25
CA ILE A 63 7.02 0.03 8.37
C ILE A 63 6.14 -0.93 9.20
N ALA A 64 5.38 -1.80 8.55
CA ALA A 64 4.52 -2.79 9.22
C ALA A 64 5.35 -3.83 10.01
N ILE A 65 6.50 -4.25 9.47
CA ILE A 65 7.44 -5.14 10.18
C ILE A 65 8.02 -4.43 11.40
N VAL A 66 8.54 -3.20 11.25
CA VAL A 66 9.08 -2.42 12.37
C VAL A 66 8.01 -2.18 13.44
N LEU A 67 6.78 -1.88 13.05
CA LEU A 67 5.62 -1.78 13.96
C LEU A 67 5.36 -3.09 14.71
N SER A 68 5.41 -4.23 14.02
CA SER A 68 5.20 -5.55 14.64
C SER A 68 6.27 -5.87 15.68
N TYR A 69 7.53 -5.54 15.40
CA TYR A 69 8.63 -5.68 16.35
C TYR A 69 8.49 -4.73 17.55
N MET A 70 8.14 -3.47 17.31
CA MET A 70 7.92 -2.47 18.38
C MET A 70 6.71 -2.83 19.25
N ARG A 71 5.67 -3.44 18.67
CA ARG A 71 4.51 -3.92 19.41
C ARG A 71 4.83 -5.03 20.39
N GLY A 72 5.90 -5.81 20.17
CA GLY A 72 6.56 -6.71 21.14
C GLY A 72 5.74 -7.82 21.83
N GLN A 73 4.42 -7.75 21.93
CA GLN A 73 3.56 -8.63 22.71
C GLN A 73 2.09 -8.41 22.31
N MET A 74 1.45 -9.42 21.72
CA MET A 74 0.29 -9.99 22.41
C MET A 74 0.47 -11.50 22.41
N LYS A 75 1.12 -11.98 23.48
CA LYS A 75 1.37 -13.38 23.84
C LYS A 75 2.62 -13.94 23.12
N SER A 76 3.79 -13.89 23.73
CA SER A 76 4.14 -14.86 24.77
C SER A 76 3.61 -16.25 24.39
N THR A 77 4.14 -16.83 23.30
CA THR A 77 4.33 -18.28 23.17
C THR A 77 5.28 -18.73 24.29
N SER A 78 4.77 -18.64 25.52
CA SER A 78 5.29 -19.16 26.77
C SER A 78 4.16 -18.96 27.78
N ALA A 79 3.08 -19.72 27.56
CA ALA A 79 2.07 -20.18 28.51
C ALA A 79 1.04 -21.00 27.71
#